data_AF-J9E4P9-F1
#
_entry.id   AF-J9E4P9-F1
#
_cell.length_a   1.000
_cell.length_b   1.000
_cell.length_c   1.000
_cell.angle_alpha   90.00
_cell.angle_beta   90.00
_cell.angle_gamma   90.00
#
_symmetry.space_group_name_H-M   'P 1'
#
loop_
_entity.id
_entity.type
_entity.pdbx_description
1 polymer ?
#
loop_
_entity_poly.entity_id
_entity_poly.type
_entity_poly.pdbx_seq_one_letter_code
_entity_poly.pdbx_strand_id
1 'polypeptide(L)'
;MFQAFAHLVTAKNADGSTALHYASQCGSLDIVKLLLEFRYEEDVLTKIEDISGRFSYRFVLDVNGLDAQCRTALYLAVANSYYDIVKYLLE
;
A
#
# COMPACT_ATOMS: atom_id res chain seq x y z
N MET A 1 -17.23 -5.04 21.94
CA MET A 1 -16.62 -5.69 20.77
C MET A 1 -15.82 -4.61 20.07
N PHE A 2 -14.48 -4.65 20.13
CA PHE A 2 -13.68 -3.61 19.48
C PHE A 2 -13.97 -3.67 17.97
N GLN A 3 -14.46 -2.57 17.39
CA GLN A 3 -14.51 -2.45 15.93
C GLN A 3 -13.09 -2.58 15.40
N ALA A 4 -12.91 -3.37 14.34
CA ALA A 4 -11.63 -3.43 13.63
C ALA A 4 -11.41 -2.07 12.95
N PHE A 5 -10.34 -1.37 13.29
CA PHE A 5 -10.02 -0.05 12.73
C PHE A 5 -9.33 -0.17 11.37
N ALA A 6 -9.91 -0.96 10.46
CA ALA A 6 -9.29 -1.28 9.17
C ALA A 6 -9.07 -0.04 8.27
N HIS A 7 -9.89 1.01 8.45
CA HIS A 7 -9.72 2.29 7.77
C HIS A 7 -8.38 2.99 8.05
N LEU A 8 -7.69 2.66 9.15
CA LEU A 8 -6.39 3.27 9.49
C LEU A 8 -5.29 2.95 8.47
N VAL A 9 -5.47 1.90 7.66
CA VAL A 9 -4.56 1.58 6.55
C VAL A 9 -4.41 2.72 5.55
N THR A 10 -5.41 3.60 5.47
CA THR A 10 -5.44 4.76 4.57
C THR A 10 -4.69 5.97 5.13
N ALA A 11 -4.33 5.95 6.41
CA ALA A 11 -3.66 7.06 7.05
C ALA A 11 -2.26 7.28 6.45
N LYS A 12 -1.90 8.56 6.35
CA LYS A 12 -0.57 9.00 5.92
C LYS A 12 0.11 9.72 7.06
N ASN A 13 1.42 9.52 7.20
CA ASN A 13 2.23 10.30 8.13
C ASN A 13 2.52 11.71 7.57
N ALA A 14 3.36 12.49 8.27
CA ALA A 14 3.78 13.83 7.82
C ALA A 14 4.54 13.83 6.48
N ASP A 15 5.18 12.71 6.12
CA ASP A 15 5.87 12.53 4.84
C ASP A 15 4.94 12.01 3.74
N GLY A 16 3.63 11.91 3.97
CA GLY A 16 2.69 11.34 3.00
C GLY A 16 2.81 9.82 2.83
N SER A 17 3.65 9.16 3.61
CA SER A 17 3.85 7.71 3.58
C SER A 17 2.70 6.97 4.25
N THR A 18 2.21 5.93 3.58
CA THR A 18 1.22 4.98 4.10
C THR A 18 1.89 3.85 4.89
N ALA A 19 1.09 2.99 5.54
CA ALA A 19 1.60 1.77 6.17
C ALA A 19 2.36 0.87 5.18
N LEU A 20 1.91 0.80 3.91
CA LEU A 20 2.56 0.00 2.87
C LEU A 20 3.95 0.53 2.51
N HIS A 21 4.15 1.86 2.51
CA HIS A 21 5.48 2.46 2.29
C HIS A 21 6.47 2.00 3.36
N TYR A 22 6.08 2.07 4.63
CA TYR A 22 6.93 1.64 5.74
C TYR A 22 7.17 0.13 5.73
N ALA A 23 6.15 -0.70 5.46
CA ALA A 23 6.32 -2.14 5.36
C ALA A 23 7.38 -2.51 4.30
N SER A 24 7.31 -1.87 3.13
CA SER A 24 8.31 -2.01 2.08
C SER A 24 9.68 -1.44 2.46
N GLN A 25 9.76 -0.28 3.10
CA GLN A 25 11.03 0.32 3.54
C GLN A 25 11.73 -0.50 4.64
N CYS A 26 10.97 -1.18 5.49
CA CYS A 26 11.48 -2.04 6.54
C CYS A 26 11.79 -3.47 6.05
N GLY A 27 11.44 -3.82 4.81
CA GLY A 27 11.69 -5.17 4.28
C GLY A 27 10.79 -6.25 4.85
N SER A 28 9.62 -5.87 5.38
CA SER A 28 8.71 -6.81 6.04
C SER A 28 7.68 -7.37 5.07
N LEU A 29 8.03 -8.47 4.40
CA LEU A 29 7.14 -9.15 3.44
C LEU A 29 5.82 -9.58 4.09
N ASP A 30 5.85 -10.12 5.31
CA ASP A 30 4.65 -10.60 5.99
C ASP A 30 3.64 -9.48 6.24
N ILE A 31 4.13 -8.28 6.57
CA ILE A 31 3.27 -7.10 6.75
C ILE A 31 2.78 -6.58 5.40
N VAL A 32 3.61 -6.58 4.35
CA VAL A 32 3.16 -6.25 2.98
C VAL A 32 2.00 -7.16 2.56
N LYS A 33 2.16 -8.48 2.73
CA LYS A 33 1.11 -9.47 2.44
C LYS A 33 -0.13 -9.24 3.28
N LEU A 34 0.04 -9.04 4.59
CA LEU A 34 -1.08 -8.77 5.49
C LEU A 34 -1.87 -7.54 5.02
N LEU A 35 -1.22 -6.43 4.70
CA LEU A 35 -1.88 -5.20 4.27
C LEU A 35 -2.63 -5.37 2.94
N LEU A 36 -2.07 -6.14 1.99
CA LEU A 36 -2.61 -6.33 0.65
C LEU A 36 -3.68 -7.43 0.55
N GLU A 37 -3.59 -8.48 1.39
CA GLU A 37 -4.51 -9.62 1.37
C GLU A 37 -5.62 -9.52 2.42
N PHE A 38 -5.54 -8.54 3.34
CA PHE A 38 -6.58 -8.32 4.34
C PHE A 38 -7.94 -8.07 3.68
N ARG A 39 -8.98 -8.75 4.16
CA ARG A 39 -10.35 -8.59 3.66
C ARG A 39 -10.98 -7.36 4.29
N TYR A 40 -10.84 -6.23 3.62
CA TYR A 40 -11.51 -4.99 3.99
C TYR A 40 -13.01 -5.04 3.68
N GLU A 41 -13.79 -4.35 4.51
CA GLU A 41 -15.22 -4.19 4.28
C GLU A 41 -15.48 -3.32 3.04
N GLU A 42 -16.60 -3.57 2.35
CA GLU A 42 -16.93 -2.92 1.09
C GLU A 42 -17.11 -1.39 1.19
N ASP A 43 -17.48 -0.90 2.39
CA ASP A 43 -17.72 0.50 2.70
C ASP A 43 -16.44 1.33 2.78
N VAL A 44 -15.29 0.70 3.04
CA VAL A 44 -13.98 1.38 3.07
C VAL A 44 -13.21 1.28 1.75
N LEU A 45 -13.69 0.49 0.79
CA LEU A 45 -13.06 0.37 -0.53
C LEU A 45 -13.38 1.59 -1.40
N THR A 46 -12.35 2.22 -1.98
CA THR A 46 -12.52 3.28 -2.98
C THR A 46 -12.15 2.79 -4.37
N LYS A 47 -12.76 3.37 -5.40
CA LYS A 47 -12.28 3.21 -6.78
C LYS A 47 -10.97 3.99 -6.91
N ILE A 48 -9.93 3.32 -7.37
CA ILE A 48 -8.62 3.90 -7.66
C ILE A 48 -8.42 3.76 -9.15
N GLU A 49 -8.13 4.89 -9.79
CA GLU A 49 -8.00 4.99 -11.23
C GLU A 49 -6.82 5.89 -11.55
N ASP A 50 -5.94 5.43 -12.42
CA ASP A 50 -4.83 6.24 -12.87
C ASP A 50 -5.29 7.34 -13.83
N ILE A 51 -4.49 8.39 -14.03
CA ILE A 51 -4.84 9.53 -14.90
C ILE A 51 -5.18 9.13 -16.34
N SER A 52 -4.68 7.98 -16.83
CA SER A 52 -4.97 7.47 -18.16
C SER A 52 -6.20 6.56 -18.22
N GLY A 53 -6.77 6.19 -17.08
CA GLY A 53 -7.90 5.25 -16.97
C GLY A 53 -7.55 3.81 -17.39
N ARG A 54 -6.27 3.50 -17.61
CA ARG A 54 -5.82 2.17 -18.04
C ARG A 54 -5.88 1.17 -16.89
N PHE A 55 -5.66 1.64 -15.67
CA PHE A 55 -5.72 0.84 -14.46
C PHE A 55 -6.84 1.39 -13.58
N SER A 56 -7.84 0.55 -13.34
CA SER A 56 -8.95 0.84 -12.44
C SER A 56 -9.18 -0.38 -11.54
N TYR A 57 -9.08 -0.19 -10.23
CA TYR A 57 -9.31 -1.23 -9.24
C TYR A 57 -10.03 -0.67 -8.02
N ARG A 58 -10.54 -1.56 -7.15
CA ARG A 58 -11.15 -1.19 -5.87
C ARG A 58 -10.28 -1.67 -4.74
N PHE A 59 -9.77 -0.74 -3.95
CA PHE A 59 -8.97 -1.06 -2.78
C PHE A 59 -9.06 0.06 -1.74
N VAL A 60 -8.59 -0.21 -0.53
CA VAL A 60 -8.60 0.78 0.57
C VAL A 60 -7.60 1.91 0.37
N LEU A 61 -6.50 1.66 -0.35
CA LEU A 61 -5.45 2.64 -0.61
C LEU A 61 -4.91 2.48 -2.02
N ASP A 62 -4.37 3.56 -2.58
CA ASP A 62 -3.62 3.48 -3.83
C ASP A 62 -2.26 2.82 -3.57
N VAL A 63 -2.09 1.59 -4.08
CA VAL A 63 -0.85 0.81 -3.96
C VAL A 63 0.32 1.52 -4.66
N ASN A 64 0.01 2.32 -5.69
CA ASN A 64 0.95 3.17 -6.40
C ASN A 64 0.99 4.60 -5.85
N GLY A 65 0.34 4.85 -4.71
CA GLY A 65 0.30 6.16 -4.08
C GLY A 65 1.72 6.64 -3.76
N LEU A 66 1.95 7.93 -3.97
CA LEU A 66 3.24 8.57 -3.71
C LEU A 66 3.30 9.14 -2.30
N ASP A 67 4.48 9.03 -1.68
CA ASP A 67 4.88 9.85 -0.55
C ASP A 67 5.28 11.28 -0.99
N ALA A 68 5.65 12.13 -0.03
CA ALA A 68 6.05 13.52 -0.28
C ALA A 68 7.37 13.67 -1.06
N GLN A 69 8.12 12.58 -1.24
CA GLN A 69 9.31 12.51 -2.09
C GLN A 69 9.03 11.86 -3.44
N CYS A 70 7.75 11.69 -3.80
CA CYS A 70 7.31 11.06 -5.05
C CYS A 70 7.74 9.59 -5.17
N ARG A 71 7.85 8.86 -4.05
CA ARG A 71 8.21 7.44 -4.03
C ARG A 71 6.99 6.58 -3.78
N THR A 72 6.93 5.41 -4.41
CA THR A 72 5.95 4.35 -4.10
C THR A 72 6.50 3.38 -3.07
N ALA A 73 5.63 2.53 -2.51
CA ALA A 73 6.08 1.41 -1.68
C ALA A 73 7.02 0.45 -2.45
N LEU A 74 6.74 0.20 -3.75
CA LEU A 74 7.63 -0.58 -4.60
C LEU A 74 9.02 0.06 -4.75
N TYR A 75 9.08 1.39 -4.95
CA TYR A 75 10.36 2.11 -5.02
C TYR A 75 11.19 1.90 -3.75
N LEU A 76 10.57 1.99 -2.58
CA LEU A 76 11.27 1.81 -1.30
C LEU A 76 11.80 0.38 -1.14
N ALA A 77 11.06 -0.63 -1.60
CA ALA A 77 11.54 -2.01 -1.61
C ALA A 77 12.75 -2.20 -2.54
N VAL A 78 12.71 -1.61 -3.74
CA VAL A 78 13.81 -1.63 -4.71
C VAL A 78 15.04 -0.92 -4.15
N ALA A 79 14.89 0.29 -3.62
CA ALA A 79 15.99 1.10 -3.08
C ALA A 79 16.75 0.40 -1.93
N ASN A 80 16.07 -0.48 -1.20
CA ASN A 80 16.65 -1.25 -0.10
C ASN A 80 16.94 -2.72 -0.47
N SER A 81 16.84 -3.09 -1.75
CA SER A 81 17.14 -4.44 -2.26
C SER A 81 16.29 -5.57 -1.66
N TYR A 82 15.05 -5.31 -1.27
CA TYR A 82 14.14 -6.34 -0.73
C TYR A 82 13.47 -7.14 -1.85
N TYR A 83 14.23 -8.08 -2.41
CA TYR A 83 13.82 -8.91 -3.55
C TYR A 83 12.44 -9.55 -3.38
N ASP A 84 12.14 -10.16 -2.23
CA ASP A 84 10.89 -10.90 -2.06
C ASP A 84 9.66 -9.98 -2.07
N ILE A 85 9.80 -8.74 -1.59
CA ILE A 85 8.73 -7.73 -1.66
C ILE A 85 8.58 -7.25 -3.09
N VAL A 86 9.69 -6.98 -3.79
CA VAL A 86 9.64 -6.59 -5.21
C VAL A 86 8.97 -7.67 -6.03
N LYS A 87 9.33 -8.94 -5.80
CA LYS A 87 8.71 -10.09 -6.44
C LYS A 87 7.21 -10.15 -6.14
N TYR A 88 6.82 -10.07 -4.87
CA TYR A 88 5.42 -10.13 -4.47
C TYR A 88 4.56 -8.98 -5.00
N LEU A 89 5.11 -7.76 -5.12
CA LEU A 89 4.38 -6.62 -5.66
C LEU A 89 4.25 -6.63 -7.20
N LEU A 90 5.00 -7.49 -7.90
CA LEU A 90 5.02 -7.57 -9.36
C LEU A 90 4.37 -8.83 -9.93
N GLU A 91 4.08 -9.83 -9.10
CA GLU A 91 3.43 -11.11 -9.45
C GLU A 91 1.97 -11.15 -8.98
#